data_AF-A0A7C9M0I3-F1
#
_entry.id   AF-A0A7C9M0I3-F1
#
_cell.length_a   1.000
_cell.length_b   1.000
_cell.length_c   1.000
_cell.angle_alpha   90.00
_cell.angle_beta   90.00
_cell.angle_gamma   90.00
#
_symmetry.space_group_name_H-M   'P 1'
#
loop_
_entity.id
_entity.type
_entity.pdbx_description
1 polymer ?
#
loop_
_entity_poly.entity_id
_entity_poly.type
_entity_poly.pdbx_seq_one_letter_code
_entity_poly.pdbx_strand_id
1 'polypeptide(L)'
;MPRQWPKRHHAKGSRQLVPARRRAGRTSTRPELPPSTQQGQRSARDDRDMRPSRTAAVLLFAYVVVMLWVTLGPAPGAVSGNQARRGVLDPSIWFDSDTWTIGSQTEFELNVLLFVPFGALLAFALRGAPMIVPAVMSGGFALLIEVAQIPMADRISDPRDLVANSLGAVIGILVARLSDAIASIPARLKARRRAALARGGTRTSPIRTATGGIRLTPDDRASTRAPAGRSIR
;
A
#
# COMPACT_ATOMS: atom_id res chain seq x y z
N MET A 1 57.66 55.66 21.89
CA MET A 1 58.73 55.15 20.99
C MET A 1 58.23 53.85 20.38
N PRO A 2 58.41 53.60 19.07
CA PRO A 2 57.66 54.17 17.94
C PRO A 2 56.69 53.13 17.30
N ARG A 3 55.56 53.48 16.66
CA ARG A 3 55.36 54.26 15.42
C ARG A 3 55.76 53.49 14.14
N GLN A 4 54.77 53.27 13.28
CA GLN A 4 54.78 53.33 11.79
C GLN A 4 54.52 52.05 10.95
N TRP A 5 53.57 52.26 10.03
CA TRP A 5 53.05 51.48 8.89
C TRP A 5 53.99 51.52 7.65
N PRO A 6 53.74 50.76 6.54
CA PRO A 6 52.91 51.22 5.40
C PRO A 6 52.10 50.11 4.67
N LYS A 7 50.80 50.31 4.39
CA LYS A 7 50.16 50.70 3.10
C LYS A 7 50.50 49.85 1.87
N ARG A 8 49.47 49.26 1.24
CA ARG A 8 49.24 49.35 -0.22
C ARG A 8 47.74 49.42 -0.56
N HIS A 9 47.46 50.29 -1.55
CA HIS A 9 46.18 50.68 -2.13
C HIS A 9 45.83 49.83 -3.37
N HIS A 10 44.62 50.10 -3.91
CA HIS A 10 44.02 49.72 -5.21
C HIS A 10 42.93 48.63 -5.07
N ALA A 11 41.71 48.75 -5.61
CA ALA A 11 41.11 49.76 -6.49
C ALA A 11 39.57 49.70 -6.41
N LYS A 12 38.96 50.78 -6.91
CA LYS A 12 37.54 51.05 -7.14
C LYS A 12 36.77 49.88 -7.76
N GLY A 13 35.56 49.65 -7.27
CA GLY A 13 34.53 48.83 -7.92
C GLY A 13 33.15 49.38 -7.62
N SER A 14 32.68 50.28 -8.48
CA SER A 14 31.35 50.88 -8.50
C SER A 14 30.28 49.78 -8.48
N ARG A 15 29.44 49.70 -7.44
CA ARG A 15 28.22 48.89 -7.47
C ARG A 15 27.00 49.79 -7.42
N GLN A 16 26.32 49.77 -8.55
CA GLN A 16 25.06 50.43 -8.85
C GLN A 16 23.98 50.04 -7.83
N LEU A 17 23.18 51.04 -7.47
CA LEU A 17 21.92 50.89 -6.76
C LEU A 17 20.93 50.09 -7.61
N VAL A 18 20.42 48.99 -7.08
CA VAL A 18 19.23 48.29 -7.59
C VAL A 18 18.19 48.28 -6.47
N PRO A 19 16.98 48.83 -6.67
CA PRO A 19 15.99 48.92 -5.60
C PRO A 19 15.35 47.57 -5.30
N ALA A 20 15.21 47.30 -4.00
CA ALA A 20 14.54 46.14 -3.44
C ALA A 20 13.05 46.08 -3.85
N ARG A 21 12.68 45.09 -4.69
CA ARG A 21 11.28 44.73 -4.89
C ARG A 21 10.77 43.97 -3.67
N ARG A 22 9.92 44.65 -2.89
CA ARG A 22 9.03 44.03 -1.88
C ARG A 22 8.21 42.91 -2.54
N ARG A 23 8.49 41.65 -2.16
CA ARG A 23 7.60 40.52 -2.40
C ARG A 23 6.57 40.51 -1.29
N ALA A 24 5.41 41.11 -1.55
CA ALA A 24 4.25 40.97 -0.67
C ALA A 24 3.82 39.50 -0.62
N GLY A 25 3.82 38.93 0.58
CA GLY A 25 3.27 37.61 0.83
C GLY A 25 1.78 37.58 0.50
N ARG A 26 1.36 36.54 -0.20
CA ARG A 26 -0.05 36.17 -0.33
C ARG A 26 -0.18 34.73 0.13
N THR A 27 -0.41 34.57 1.42
CA THR A 27 -0.86 33.33 2.04
C THR A 27 -2.21 32.98 1.43
N SER A 28 -2.24 32.00 0.53
CA SER A 28 -3.48 31.41 0.04
C SER A 28 -4.07 30.55 1.16
N THR A 29 -4.99 31.09 1.94
CA THR A 29 -5.83 30.31 2.85
C THR A 29 -6.77 29.44 2.02
N ARG A 30 -6.31 28.20 1.81
CA ARG A 30 -7.10 27.08 1.30
C ARG A 30 -8.27 26.84 2.26
N PRO A 31 -9.53 26.69 1.80
CA PRO A 31 -10.55 26.09 2.65
C PRO A 31 -10.16 24.61 2.84
N GLU A 32 -9.57 24.29 3.99
CA GLU A 32 -9.43 22.90 4.43
C GLU A 32 -10.84 22.34 4.62
N LEU A 33 -11.18 21.34 3.81
CA LEU A 33 -12.30 20.46 4.15
C LEU A 33 -12.07 19.92 5.56
N PRO A 34 -13.08 19.91 6.44
CA PRO A 34 -12.88 19.51 7.82
C PRO A 34 -12.28 18.10 7.87
N PRO A 35 -11.24 17.87 8.70
CA PRO A 35 -10.47 16.63 8.73
C PRO A 35 -11.35 15.38 8.91
N SER A 36 -12.50 15.53 9.58
CA SER A 36 -13.50 14.48 9.81
C SER A 36 -14.03 13.82 8.52
N THR A 37 -14.23 14.58 7.44
CA THR A 37 -14.79 14.07 6.18
C THR A 37 -13.80 13.23 5.38
N GLN A 38 -12.51 13.57 5.40
CA GLN A 38 -11.47 12.78 4.71
C GLN A 38 -11.09 11.53 5.49
N GLN A 39 -11.16 11.59 6.82
CA GLN A 39 -10.87 10.47 7.70
C GLN A 39 -11.97 9.40 7.64
N GLY A 40 -13.25 9.81 7.63
CA GLY A 40 -14.39 8.88 7.48
C GLY A 40 -14.44 8.16 6.13
N GLN A 41 -14.06 8.83 5.04
CA GLN A 41 -14.00 8.20 3.71
C GLN A 41 -12.79 7.27 3.52
N ARG A 42 -11.68 7.50 4.24
CA ARG A 42 -10.53 6.58 4.28
C ARG A 42 -10.86 5.33 5.10
N SER A 43 -11.41 5.48 6.31
CA SER A 43 -11.86 4.35 7.14
C SER A 43 -12.84 3.45 6.40
N ALA A 44 -13.92 4.00 5.85
CA ALA A 44 -14.96 3.21 5.19
C ALA A 44 -14.52 2.53 3.87
N ARG A 45 -13.33 2.88 3.35
CA ARG A 45 -12.74 2.24 2.17
C ARG A 45 -11.73 1.15 2.57
N ASP A 46 -10.95 1.39 3.62
CA ASP A 46 -10.11 0.37 4.25
C ASP A 46 -10.97 -0.81 4.75
N ASP A 47 -12.11 -0.50 5.40
CA ASP A 47 -13.03 -1.49 5.97
C ASP A 47 -13.69 -2.42 4.94
N ARG A 48 -13.76 -2.01 3.66
CA ARG A 48 -14.37 -2.83 2.59
C ARG A 48 -13.36 -3.74 1.89
N ASP A 49 -12.09 -3.38 1.88
CA ASP A 49 -11.01 -4.19 1.31
C ASP A 49 -10.44 -5.20 2.34
N MET A 50 -10.70 -4.99 3.64
CA MET A 50 -10.17 -5.76 4.77
C MET A 50 -11.05 -6.92 5.28
N ARG A 51 -12.20 -7.20 4.66
CA ARG A 51 -13.10 -8.25 5.17
C ARG A 51 -12.58 -9.64 4.80
N PRO A 52 -12.43 -10.56 5.78
CA PRO A 52 -12.13 -11.96 5.54
C PRO A 52 -13.07 -12.55 4.47
N SER A 53 -12.50 -13.18 3.45
CA SER A 53 -13.30 -13.82 2.41
C SER A 53 -13.89 -15.13 2.94
N ARG A 54 -15.21 -15.16 3.17
CA ARG A 54 -15.92 -16.39 3.60
C ARG A 54 -15.68 -17.55 2.63
N THR A 55 -15.67 -17.26 1.32
CA THR A 55 -15.38 -18.26 0.29
C THR A 55 -13.96 -18.81 0.43
N ALA A 56 -12.96 -17.94 0.67
CA ALA A 56 -11.59 -18.40 0.90
C ALA A 56 -11.48 -19.24 2.17
N ALA A 57 -12.21 -18.89 3.24
CA ALA A 57 -12.25 -19.68 4.47
C ALA A 57 -12.86 -21.09 4.26
N VAL A 58 -13.94 -21.19 3.47
CA VAL A 58 -14.55 -22.50 3.13
C VAL A 58 -13.61 -23.33 2.26
N LEU A 59 -13.00 -22.73 1.24
CA LEU A 59 -12.02 -23.41 0.39
C LEU A 59 -10.77 -23.83 1.19
N LEU A 60 -10.29 -22.97 2.08
CA LEU A 60 -9.21 -23.28 3.00
C LEU A 60 -9.57 -24.47 3.88
N PHE A 61 -10.75 -24.49 4.48
CA PHE A 61 -11.20 -25.60 5.31
C PHE A 61 -11.25 -26.92 4.51
N ALA A 62 -11.89 -26.91 3.34
CA ALA A 62 -11.94 -28.08 2.46
C ALA A 62 -10.54 -28.54 2.05
N TYR A 63 -9.65 -27.61 1.72
CA TYR A 63 -8.27 -27.90 1.37
C TYR A 63 -7.49 -28.49 2.55
N VAL A 64 -7.64 -27.94 3.75
CA VAL A 64 -7.00 -28.46 4.98
C VAL A 64 -7.44 -29.90 5.25
N VAL A 65 -8.72 -30.25 5.04
CA VAL A 65 -9.19 -31.63 5.18
C VAL A 65 -8.46 -32.57 4.22
N VAL A 66 -8.36 -32.19 2.93
CA VAL A 66 -7.63 -32.99 1.92
C VAL A 66 -6.15 -33.08 2.30
N MET A 67 -5.56 -31.97 2.69
CA MET A 67 -4.15 -31.88 3.05
C MET A 67 -3.82 -32.77 4.25
N LEU A 68 -4.62 -32.73 5.32
CA LEU A 68 -4.46 -33.62 6.48
C LEU A 68 -4.66 -35.09 6.10
N TRP A 69 -5.59 -35.40 5.19
CA TRP A 69 -5.73 -36.75 4.68
C TRP A 69 -4.49 -37.22 3.91
N VAL A 70 -3.86 -36.34 3.13
CA VAL A 70 -2.60 -36.65 2.40
C VAL A 70 -1.41 -36.80 3.34
N THR A 71 -1.25 -35.92 4.34
CA THR A 71 -0.06 -35.87 5.20
C THR A 71 -0.12 -36.83 6.38
N LEU A 72 -1.32 -37.07 6.94
CA LEU A 72 -1.54 -37.95 8.09
C LEU A 72 -2.18 -39.29 7.71
N GLY A 73 -2.59 -39.47 6.46
CA GLY A 73 -3.06 -40.77 5.95
C GLY A 73 -1.93 -41.79 5.84
N PRO A 74 -2.24 -43.05 5.49
CA PRO A 74 -1.22 -44.07 5.29
C PRO A 74 -0.25 -43.71 4.15
N ALA A 75 1.06 -43.89 4.34
CA ALA A 75 2.05 -43.69 3.28
C ALA A 75 2.22 -44.96 2.43
N PRO A 76 1.90 -44.94 1.13
CA PRO A 76 2.15 -46.09 0.25
C PRO A 76 3.63 -46.14 -0.15
N GLY A 77 4.52 -46.66 0.70
CA GLY A 77 5.92 -46.88 0.34
C GLY A 77 6.90 -46.95 1.50
N ALA A 78 8.17 -47.24 1.19
CA ALA A 78 9.27 -47.12 2.14
C ALA A 78 9.58 -45.62 2.32
N VAL A 79 9.12 -45.04 3.43
CA VAL A 79 9.48 -43.68 3.83
C VAL A 79 10.98 -43.59 4.08
N SER A 80 11.63 -42.62 3.46
CA SER A 80 13.06 -42.34 3.61
C SER A 80 13.25 -40.93 4.13
N GLY A 81 13.96 -40.78 5.25
CA GLY A 81 14.22 -39.49 5.89
C GLY A 81 14.97 -39.70 7.21
N ASN A 82 15.28 -38.61 7.91
CA ASN A 82 16.02 -38.67 9.16
C ASN A 82 15.10 -38.34 10.35
N GLN A 83 14.79 -39.33 11.20
CA GLN A 83 13.93 -39.15 12.35
C GLN A 83 14.67 -39.40 13.67
N ALA A 84 14.70 -38.40 14.54
CA ALA A 84 15.09 -38.55 15.94
C ALA A 84 13.92 -39.04 16.80
N ARG A 85 14.20 -39.44 18.05
CA ARG A 85 13.16 -39.83 19.04
C ARG A 85 12.08 -38.75 19.24
N ARG A 86 12.41 -37.47 19.07
CA ARG A 86 11.46 -36.34 19.18
C ARG A 86 11.13 -35.71 17.82
N GLY A 87 11.46 -36.38 16.71
CA GLY A 87 11.30 -35.87 15.35
C GLY A 87 11.89 -34.47 15.21
N VAL A 88 11.15 -33.60 14.52
CA VAL A 88 11.51 -32.20 14.25
C VAL A 88 11.80 -31.35 15.51
N LEU A 89 11.38 -31.80 16.70
CA LEU A 89 11.63 -31.08 17.96
C LEU A 89 13.03 -31.36 18.54
N ASP A 90 13.77 -32.33 18.00
CA ASP A 90 15.14 -32.62 18.42
C ASP A 90 16.13 -31.67 17.72
N PRO A 91 16.86 -30.79 18.44
CA PRO A 91 17.79 -29.86 17.80
C PRO A 91 18.93 -30.55 17.04
N SER A 92 19.30 -31.78 17.40
CA SER A 92 20.45 -32.48 16.80
C SER A 92 20.26 -32.75 15.30
N ILE A 93 19.06 -33.21 14.91
CA ILE A 93 18.77 -33.55 13.51
C ILE A 93 18.71 -32.34 12.57
N TRP A 94 18.55 -31.12 13.09
CA TRP A 94 18.59 -29.92 12.26
C TRP A 94 20.00 -29.62 11.72
N PHE A 95 21.02 -30.04 12.46
CA PHE A 95 22.42 -29.83 12.11
C PHE A 95 23.08 -31.08 11.52
N ASP A 96 22.34 -32.17 11.42
CA ASP A 96 22.78 -33.40 10.78
C ASP A 96 22.74 -33.24 9.26
N SER A 97 23.83 -33.60 8.58
CA SER A 97 23.90 -33.56 7.11
C SER A 97 22.93 -34.54 6.47
N ASP A 98 22.63 -35.65 7.14
CA ASP A 98 21.78 -36.71 6.61
C ASP A 98 20.35 -36.22 6.42
N THR A 99 19.85 -35.36 7.30
CA THR A 99 18.54 -34.68 7.17
C THR A 99 18.38 -33.93 5.86
N TRP A 100 19.47 -33.34 5.36
CA TRP A 100 19.43 -32.49 4.17
C TRP A 100 19.84 -33.22 2.89
N THR A 101 20.32 -34.46 3.00
CA THR A 101 20.87 -35.23 1.87
C THR A 101 20.13 -36.54 1.63
N ILE A 102 19.57 -37.16 2.67
CA ILE A 102 18.72 -38.35 2.59
C ILE A 102 17.27 -37.92 2.34
N GLY A 103 16.54 -38.73 1.57
CA GLY A 103 15.12 -38.49 1.21
C GLY A 103 14.94 -37.99 -0.22
N SER A 104 13.73 -38.13 -0.76
CA SER A 104 13.45 -37.85 -2.16
C SER A 104 13.39 -36.35 -2.45
N GLN A 105 14.02 -35.91 -3.54
CA GLN A 105 13.79 -34.55 -4.05
C GLN A 105 12.33 -34.34 -4.44
N THR A 106 11.67 -35.36 -4.98
CA THR A 106 10.25 -35.29 -5.35
C THR A 106 9.35 -35.12 -4.13
N GLU A 107 9.65 -35.76 -2.99
CA GLU A 107 8.89 -35.56 -1.74
C GLU A 107 8.99 -34.11 -1.27
N PHE A 108 10.20 -33.53 -1.28
CA PHE A 108 10.41 -32.13 -0.96
C PHE A 108 9.60 -31.19 -1.86
N GLU A 109 9.65 -31.40 -3.18
CA GLU A 109 8.89 -30.60 -4.15
C GLU A 109 7.38 -30.74 -3.98
N LEU A 110 6.88 -31.95 -3.73
CA LEU A 110 5.46 -32.19 -3.48
C LEU A 110 5.00 -31.53 -2.18
N ASN A 111 5.82 -31.53 -1.13
CA ASN A 111 5.54 -30.84 0.13
C ASN A 111 5.46 -29.31 -0.07
N VAL A 112 6.41 -28.73 -0.83
CA VAL A 112 6.34 -27.32 -1.24
C VAL A 112 5.04 -27.06 -2.00
N LEU A 113 4.75 -27.83 -3.04
CA LEU A 113 3.57 -27.65 -3.90
C LEU A 113 2.25 -27.80 -3.15
N LEU A 114 2.19 -28.70 -2.16
CA LEU A 114 1.02 -28.92 -1.31
C LEU A 114 0.73 -27.69 -0.44
N PHE A 115 1.76 -26.98 0.03
CA PHE A 115 1.57 -25.81 0.90
C PHE A 115 1.37 -24.49 0.15
N VAL A 116 1.72 -24.39 -1.14
CA VAL A 116 1.43 -23.20 -1.97
C VAL A 116 -0.05 -22.80 -1.97
N PRO A 117 -1.01 -23.66 -2.35
CA PRO A 117 -2.42 -23.30 -2.32
C PRO A 117 -2.93 -23.05 -0.89
N PHE A 118 -2.42 -23.76 0.11
CA PHE A 118 -2.75 -23.51 1.53
C PHE A 118 -2.36 -22.09 1.95
N GLY A 119 -1.10 -21.68 1.72
CA GLY A 119 -0.62 -20.34 2.05
C GLY A 119 -1.39 -19.24 1.32
N ALA A 120 -1.73 -19.47 0.04
CA ALA A 120 -2.54 -18.54 -0.74
C ALA A 120 -3.96 -18.39 -0.19
N LEU A 121 -4.66 -19.50 0.07
CA LEU A 121 -6.00 -19.52 0.63
C LEU A 121 -6.06 -18.88 2.01
N LEU A 122 -5.06 -19.16 2.87
CA LEU A 122 -4.94 -18.53 4.18
C LEU A 122 -4.70 -17.03 4.07
N ALA A 123 -3.85 -16.58 3.15
CA ALA A 123 -3.60 -15.17 2.90
C ALA A 123 -4.87 -14.43 2.40
N PHE A 124 -5.72 -15.09 1.60
CA PHE A 124 -7.00 -14.56 1.15
C PHE A 124 -8.08 -14.58 2.23
N ALA A 125 -8.11 -15.62 3.08
CA ALA A 125 -8.99 -15.69 4.23
C ALA A 125 -8.65 -14.58 5.24
N LEU A 126 -7.35 -14.29 5.41
CA LEU A 126 -6.81 -13.23 6.28
C LEU A 126 -6.47 -11.95 5.49
N ARG A 127 -7.31 -11.58 4.52
CA ARG A 127 -7.13 -10.33 3.77
C ARG A 127 -7.17 -9.14 4.74
N GLY A 128 -6.21 -8.24 4.60
CA GLY A 128 -6.00 -7.11 5.54
C GLY A 128 -5.02 -7.38 6.67
N ALA A 129 -4.76 -8.65 7.03
CA ALA A 129 -3.71 -8.97 8.01
C ALA A 129 -2.31 -8.74 7.42
N PRO A 130 -1.30 -8.35 8.24
CA PRO A 130 0.08 -8.25 7.79
C PRO A 130 0.61 -9.64 7.40
N MET A 131 1.53 -9.69 6.43
CA MET A 131 2.05 -10.95 5.85
C MET A 131 2.61 -11.93 6.88
N ILE A 132 3.14 -11.42 8.00
CA ILE A 132 3.68 -12.24 9.08
C ILE A 132 2.63 -13.14 9.72
N VAL A 133 1.36 -12.73 9.77
CA VAL A 133 0.28 -13.51 10.41
C VAL A 133 0.03 -14.83 9.67
N PRO A 134 -0.33 -14.84 8.36
CA PRO A 134 -0.49 -16.10 7.64
C PRO A 134 0.82 -16.89 7.56
N ALA A 135 1.99 -16.24 7.56
CA ALA A 135 3.28 -16.94 7.54
C ALA A 135 3.52 -17.73 8.84
N VAL A 136 3.34 -17.10 10.00
CA VAL A 136 3.47 -17.75 11.32
C VAL A 136 2.42 -18.84 11.50
N MET A 137 1.17 -18.58 11.12
CA MET A 137 0.12 -19.61 11.18
C MET A 137 0.44 -20.80 10.28
N SER A 138 1.02 -20.58 9.10
CA SER A 138 1.39 -21.67 8.21
C SER A 138 2.57 -22.48 8.73
N GLY A 139 3.62 -21.82 9.23
CA GLY A 139 4.75 -22.51 9.86
C GLY A 139 4.33 -23.29 11.11
N GLY A 140 3.43 -22.71 11.92
CA GLY A 140 2.84 -23.40 13.07
C GLY A 140 1.99 -24.61 12.67
N PHE A 141 1.24 -24.53 11.56
CA PHE A 141 0.47 -25.65 11.05
C PHE A 141 1.36 -26.76 10.46
N ALA A 142 2.42 -26.38 9.72
CA ALA A 142 3.41 -27.33 9.25
C ALA A 142 4.09 -28.06 10.42
N LEU A 143 4.52 -27.33 11.46
CA LEU A 143 5.08 -27.91 12.67
C LEU A 143 4.10 -28.86 13.37
N LEU A 144 2.81 -28.50 13.43
CA LEU A 144 1.78 -29.36 14.03
C LEU A 144 1.65 -30.69 13.29
N ILE A 145 1.74 -30.69 11.95
CA ILE A 145 1.70 -31.92 11.14
C ILE A 145 2.91 -32.79 11.45
N GLU A 146 4.12 -32.22 11.42
CA GLU A 146 5.35 -32.94 11.76
C GLU A 146 5.28 -33.57 13.15
N VAL A 147 4.82 -32.80 14.15
CA VAL A 147 4.65 -33.29 15.52
C VAL A 147 3.61 -34.42 15.59
N ALA A 148 2.54 -34.33 14.81
CA ALA A 148 1.52 -35.38 14.73
C ALA A 148 2.03 -36.66 14.07
N GLN A 149 3.08 -36.58 13.24
CA GLN A 149 3.71 -37.74 12.59
C GLN A 149 4.74 -38.44 13.48
N ILE A 150 5.26 -37.82 14.54
CA ILE A 150 6.22 -38.44 15.48
C ILE A 150 5.77 -39.84 15.97
N PRO A 151 4.52 -40.06 16.42
CA PRO A 151 4.09 -41.39 16.88
C PRO A 151 3.69 -42.36 15.75
N MET A 152 3.70 -41.94 14.48
CA MET A 152 3.28 -42.77 13.36
C MET A 152 4.43 -43.64 12.87
N ALA A 153 4.18 -44.95 12.69
CA ALA A 153 5.22 -45.89 12.29
C ALA A 153 5.57 -45.83 10.80
N ASP A 154 4.65 -45.32 9.98
CA ASP A 154 4.76 -45.21 8.53
C ASP A 154 5.02 -43.77 8.07
N ARG A 155 5.30 -42.85 8.99
CA ARG A 155 5.62 -41.45 8.70
C ARG A 155 6.88 -41.02 9.44
N ILE A 156 7.62 -40.11 8.83
CA ILE A 156 8.85 -39.54 9.35
C ILE A 156 8.56 -38.08 9.67
N SER A 157 8.86 -37.64 10.89
CA SER A 157 8.88 -36.22 11.23
C SER A 157 10.28 -35.67 10.97
N ASP A 158 10.42 -34.88 9.91
CA ASP A 158 11.70 -34.47 9.33
C ASP A 158 11.79 -32.93 9.22
N PRO A 159 12.85 -32.29 9.75
CA PRO A 159 13.10 -30.86 9.56
C PRO A 159 13.07 -30.42 8.09
N ARG A 160 13.50 -31.28 7.16
CA ARG A 160 13.46 -31.00 5.71
C ARG A 160 12.03 -30.76 5.22
N ASP A 161 11.08 -31.53 5.70
CA ASP A 161 9.67 -31.41 5.33
C ASP A 161 9.03 -30.18 5.96
N LEU A 162 9.38 -29.86 7.21
CA LEU A 162 8.98 -28.60 7.84
C LEU A 162 9.43 -27.38 7.03
N VAL A 163 10.67 -27.40 6.52
CA VAL A 163 11.20 -26.33 5.67
C VAL A 163 10.48 -26.29 4.32
N ALA A 164 10.26 -27.43 3.68
CA ALA A 164 9.53 -27.53 2.41
C ALA A 164 8.12 -26.93 2.52
N ASN A 165 7.39 -27.35 3.54
CA ASN A 165 6.03 -26.90 3.86
C ASN A 165 5.98 -25.39 4.11
N SER A 166 6.92 -24.89 4.92
CA SER A 166 7.03 -23.46 5.22
C SER A 166 7.36 -22.63 3.98
N LEU A 167 8.26 -23.11 3.12
CA LEU A 167 8.62 -22.48 1.85
C LEU A 167 7.40 -22.39 0.91
N GLY A 168 6.69 -23.50 0.73
CA GLY A 168 5.46 -23.56 -0.05
C GLY A 168 4.43 -22.55 0.42
N ALA A 169 4.20 -22.47 1.74
CA ALA A 169 3.27 -21.51 2.31
C ALA A 169 3.65 -20.06 2.03
N VAL A 170 4.93 -19.71 2.19
CA VAL A 170 5.44 -18.36 1.89
C VAL A 170 5.24 -18.03 0.41
N ILE A 171 5.55 -18.94 -0.51
CA ILE A 171 5.31 -18.77 -1.94
C ILE A 171 3.82 -18.50 -2.20
N GLY A 172 2.93 -19.32 -1.62
CA GLY A 172 1.48 -19.14 -1.71
C GLY A 172 0.99 -17.78 -1.23
N ILE A 173 1.49 -17.33 -0.07
CA ILE A 173 1.18 -16.02 0.49
C ILE A 173 1.63 -14.91 -0.46
N LEU A 174 2.84 -14.99 -1.01
CA LEU A 174 3.35 -14.01 -1.97
C LEU A 174 2.49 -13.94 -3.23
N VAL A 175 2.09 -15.10 -3.78
CA VAL A 175 1.19 -15.19 -4.95
C VAL A 175 -0.15 -14.51 -4.65
N ALA A 176 -0.76 -14.78 -3.49
CA ALA A 176 -2.02 -14.15 -3.11
C ALA A 176 -1.91 -12.63 -2.98
N ARG A 177 -0.82 -12.14 -2.37
CA ARG A 177 -0.60 -10.70 -2.17
C ARG A 177 -0.29 -9.98 -3.48
N LEU A 178 0.44 -10.62 -4.39
CA LEU A 178 0.66 -10.10 -5.74
C LEU A 178 -0.66 -10.03 -6.51
N SER A 179 -1.50 -11.06 -6.41
CA SER A 179 -2.82 -11.10 -7.04
C SER A 179 -3.72 -9.96 -6.55
N ASP A 180 -3.79 -9.73 -5.24
CA ASP A 180 -4.54 -8.61 -4.65
C ASP A 180 -3.96 -7.25 -5.09
N ALA A 181 -2.63 -7.12 -5.14
CA ALA A 181 -1.97 -5.90 -5.59
C ALA A 181 -2.34 -5.58 -7.05
N ILE A 182 -2.29 -6.57 -7.94
CA ILE A 182 -2.65 -6.43 -9.36
C ILE A 182 -4.14 -6.07 -9.51
N ALA A 183 -5.03 -6.79 -8.84
CA ALA A 183 -6.48 -6.55 -8.90
C ALA A 183 -6.87 -5.15 -8.40
N SER A 184 -6.09 -4.56 -7.49
CA SER A 184 -6.35 -3.23 -6.95
C SER A 184 -5.93 -2.06 -7.87
N ILE A 185 -5.15 -2.32 -8.94
CA ILE A 185 -4.59 -1.28 -9.83
C ILE A 185 -5.69 -0.39 -10.44
N PRO A 186 -6.77 -0.92 -11.07
CA PRO A 186 -7.79 -0.08 -11.72
C PRO A 186 -8.52 0.82 -10.72
N ALA A 187 -8.82 0.31 -9.52
CA ALA A 187 -9.49 1.05 -8.47
C ALA A 187 -8.62 2.21 -7.95
N ARG A 188 -7.31 1.99 -7.82
CA ARG A 188 -6.32 3.00 -7.43
C ARG A 188 -6.18 4.08 -8.51
N LEU A 189 -6.14 3.71 -9.79
CA LEU A 189 -6.08 4.65 -10.91
C LEU A 189 -7.35 5.53 -11.00
N LYS A 190 -8.54 4.93 -10.86
CA LYS A 190 -9.82 5.66 -10.83
C LYS A 190 -9.88 6.64 -9.66
N ALA A 191 -9.41 6.24 -8.48
CA ALA A 191 -9.31 7.12 -7.31
C ALA A 191 -8.36 8.31 -7.57
N ARG A 192 -7.19 8.06 -8.16
CA ARG A 192 -6.21 9.10 -8.54
C ARG A 192 -6.78 10.10 -9.55
N ARG A 193 -7.48 9.63 -10.60
CA ARG A 193 -8.15 10.50 -11.59
C ARG A 193 -9.22 11.38 -10.94
N ARG A 194 -10.08 10.82 -10.08
CA ARG A 194 -11.09 11.60 -9.35
C ARG A 194 -10.45 12.68 -8.47
N ALA A 195 -9.38 12.34 -7.75
CA ALA A 195 -8.63 13.29 -6.93
C ALA A 195 -7.90 14.37 -7.76
N ALA A 196 -7.52 14.09 -9.02
CA ALA A 196 -6.95 15.07 -9.93
C ALA A 196 -8.03 16.03 -10.47
N LEU A 197 -9.19 15.51 -10.88
CA LEU A 197 -10.32 16.33 -11.36
C LEU A 197 -10.87 17.26 -10.26
N ALA A 198 -11.00 16.77 -9.02
CA ALA A 198 -11.41 17.58 -7.88
C ALA A 198 -10.41 18.72 -7.56
N ARG A 199 -9.12 18.54 -7.89
CA ARG A 199 -8.08 19.57 -7.76
C ARG A 199 -8.03 20.53 -8.96
N GLY A 200 -8.54 20.12 -10.12
CA GLY A 200 -8.60 20.94 -11.34
C GLY A 200 -9.83 21.86 -11.39
N GLY A 201 -10.99 21.37 -10.95
CA GLY A 201 -12.24 22.14 -10.94
C GLY A 201 -12.24 23.33 -9.97
N THR A 202 -11.34 23.36 -8.98
CA THR A 202 -11.15 24.50 -8.08
C THR A 202 -10.29 25.63 -8.66
N ARG A 203 -9.71 25.46 -9.86
CA ARG A 203 -8.85 26.45 -10.52
C ARG A 203 -9.51 27.28 -11.63
N THR A 204 -10.76 26.99 -12.00
CA THR A 204 -11.50 27.75 -13.01
C THR A 204 -12.70 28.45 -12.38
N SER A 205 -12.48 29.61 -11.77
CA SER A 205 -13.53 30.59 -11.53
C SER A 205 -13.44 31.66 -12.63
N PRO A 206 -14.58 32.11 -13.19
CA PRO A 206 -14.64 32.65 -14.54
C PRO A 206 -14.03 34.05 -14.63
N ILE A 207 -13.40 34.31 -15.77
CA ILE A 207 -13.16 35.67 -16.27
C ILE A 207 -14.53 36.36 -16.29
N ARG A 208 -14.74 37.27 -15.34
CA ARG A 208 -15.88 38.18 -15.34
C ARG A 208 -15.66 39.12 -16.52
N THR A 209 -16.35 38.86 -17.62
CA THR A 209 -16.49 39.79 -18.74
C THR A 209 -16.98 41.11 -18.16
N ALA A 210 -16.10 42.11 -18.12
CA ALA A 210 -16.45 43.48 -17.77
C ALA A 210 -17.21 44.08 -18.96
N THR A 211 -18.47 43.69 -19.13
CA THR A 211 -19.38 44.41 -20.02
C THR A 211 -19.84 45.65 -19.26
N GLY A 212 -19.43 46.82 -19.76
CA GLY A 212 -19.69 48.11 -19.18
C GLY A 212 -21.18 48.37 -18.98
N GLY A 213 -21.55 48.70 -17.74
CA GLY A 213 -22.79 49.39 -17.42
C GLY A 213 -22.45 50.77 -16.91
N ILE A 214 -22.48 51.77 -17.79
CA ILE A 214 -22.49 53.18 -17.40
C ILE A 214 -23.78 53.40 -16.61
N ARG A 215 -23.64 53.65 -15.31
CA ARG A 215 -24.72 54.03 -14.42
C ARG A 215 -24.98 55.52 -14.62
N LEU A 216 -26.01 55.86 -15.38
CA LEU A 216 -26.52 57.23 -15.44
C LEU A 216 -27.28 57.51 -14.14
N THR A 217 -26.77 58.43 -13.33
CA THR A 217 -27.50 59.03 -12.20
C THR A 217 -28.54 60.00 -12.75
N PRO A 218 -29.81 59.94 -12.32
CA PRO A 218 -30.79 60.96 -12.64
C PRO A 218 -30.62 62.12 -11.65
N ASP A 219 -29.84 63.12 -12.06
CA ASP A 219 -29.94 64.45 -11.47
C ASP A 219 -29.73 65.48 -12.59
N ASP A 220 -30.42 66.61 -12.46
CA ASP A 220 -30.50 67.74 -13.40
C ASP A 220 -31.35 67.58 -14.67
N ARG A 221 -32.68 67.78 -14.49
CA ARG A 221 -33.51 68.44 -15.51
C ARG A 221 -34.55 69.38 -14.88
N ALA A 222 -34.13 70.60 -14.53
CA ALA A 222 -35.08 71.71 -14.37
C ALA A 222 -34.42 73.10 -14.43
N SER A 223 -33.81 73.46 -15.57
CA SER A 223 -33.45 74.84 -15.97
C SER A 223 -32.70 74.67 -17.29
N THR A 224 -33.02 75.23 -18.46
CA THR A 224 -33.55 76.55 -18.81
C THR A 224 -33.92 76.44 -20.30
N ARG A 225 -35.15 76.82 -20.68
CA ARG A 225 -35.54 76.92 -22.10
C ARG A 225 -35.31 78.37 -22.55
N ALA A 226 -34.38 78.55 -23.48
CA ALA A 226 -34.12 79.83 -24.14
C ALA A 226 -35.25 80.22 -25.12
N PRO A 227 -35.42 81.52 -25.44
CA PRO A 227 -36.44 82.02 -26.36
C PRO A 227 -35.90 82.15 -27.80
N ALA A 228 -36.66 81.66 -28.77
CA ALA A 228 -36.58 82.00 -30.20
C ALA A 228 -37.85 81.42 -30.84
N GLY A 229 -38.59 82.06 -31.75
CA GLY A 229 -38.49 83.35 -32.39
C GLY A 229 -39.75 83.51 -33.24
N ARG A 230 -40.37 84.67 -33.10
CA ARG A 230 -41.28 85.41 -33.99
C ARG A 230 -41.63 84.79 -35.36
N SER A 231 -42.93 84.62 -35.62
CA SER A 231 -43.52 84.56 -36.96
C SER A 231 -44.77 85.47 -37.06
N ILE A 232 -44.62 86.54 -37.85
CA ILE A 232 -45.55 87.04 -38.87
C ILE A 232 -47.06 87.13 -38.51
N ARG A 233 -47.52 88.35 -38.23
CA ARG A 233 -48.54 89.07 -39.02
C ARG A 233 -48.40 90.56 -38.79
#